data_AF-A0A960PES4-F1
#
_entry.id   AF-A0A960PES4-F1
#
_cell.length_a   1.000
_cell.length_b   1.000
_cell.length_c   1.000
_cell.angle_alpha   90.00
_cell.angle_beta   90.00
_cell.angle_gamma   90.00
#
_symmetry.space_group_name_H-M   'P 1'
#
loop_
_entity.id
_entity.type
_entity.pdbx_description
1 polymer ?
#
loop_
_entity_poly.entity_id
_entity_poly.type
_entity_poly.pdbx_seq_one_letter_code
_entity_poly.pdbx_strand_id
1 'polypeptide(L)'
;MIEIRNFKFAGWFFLTAILLIGLNSGVQAQRRSKPKPKSKPVVKVDTFVDEREQGAKDVGIQLKNVSKFVFVLGGVATGIEEIDKDVKSGKASRALADKNASFKNDVIKSIRALRAGLVKLEVDFRTKPALRPYLTNVQGIIDDTARAEDSALAGRFNQSGKDLLIVVEKLTDVLVEMP
;
A
#
# COMPACT_ATOMS: atom_id res chain seq x y z
N MET A 1 -36.16 -5.64 42.12
CA MET A 1 -36.55 -4.42 41.39
C MET A 1 -35.72 -4.42 40.11
N ILE A 2 -36.30 -4.93 39.02
CA ILE A 2 -35.64 -5.18 37.73
C ILE A 2 -36.55 -4.54 36.68
N GLU A 3 -36.04 -3.56 35.95
CA GLU A 3 -36.79 -2.84 34.92
C GLU A 3 -36.24 -3.26 33.55
N ILE A 4 -37.07 -3.93 32.76
CA ILE A 4 -36.78 -4.40 31.41
C ILE A 4 -37.82 -3.79 30.46
N ARG A 5 -37.28 -3.13 29.41
CA ARG A 5 -37.82 -2.86 28.05
C ARG A 5 -39.25 -2.31 27.92
N ASN A 6 -39.39 -1.32 27.04
CA ASN A 6 -40.15 -1.46 25.77
C ASN A 6 -40.12 -0.14 24.96
N PHE A 7 -39.30 -0.09 23.91
CA PHE A 7 -39.36 0.97 22.90
C PHE A 7 -40.20 0.47 21.73
N LYS A 8 -41.42 1.00 21.61
CA LYS A 8 -42.41 0.59 20.59
C LYS A 8 -42.28 1.45 19.32
N PHE A 9 -42.26 0.74 18.21
CA PHE A 9 -42.53 1.16 16.84
C PHE A 9 -43.89 1.87 16.67
N ALA A 10 -43.90 3.01 15.98
CA ALA A 10 -44.99 3.57 15.16
C ALA A 10 -44.39 4.81 14.45
N GLY A 11 -44.48 5.04 13.14
CA GLY A 11 -45.43 4.59 12.13
C GLY A 11 -45.90 5.84 11.37
N TRP A 12 -45.80 5.80 10.03
CA TRP A 12 -46.40 6.69 9.02
C TRP A 12 -45.70 8.02 8.68
N PHE A 13 -45.17 8.19 7.45
CA PHE A 13 -45.83 8.46 6.15
C PHE A 13 -46.40 9.88 6.00
N PHE A 14 -45.58 10.77 5.44
CA PHE A 14 -45.92 12.00 4.70
C PHE A 14 -44.69 12.24 3.81
N LEU A 15 -44.64 12.07 2.48
CA LEU A 15 -45.48 12.49 1.36
C LEU A 15 -45.65 14.01 1.26
N THR A 16 -44.61 14.68 0.77
CA THR A 16 -44.69 15.97 0.07
C THR A 16 -43.63 16.04 -1.02
N ALA A 17 -44.09 15.94 -2.26
CA ALA A 17 -43.37 16.27 -3.47
C ALA A 17 -43.28 17.79 -3.63
N ILE A 18 -42.11 18.34 -3.95
CA ILE A 18 -42.02 19.56 -4.77
C ILE A 18 -40.87 19.42 -5.77
N LEU A 19 -41.28 19.54 -7.03
CA LEU A 19 -40.56 19.48 -8.27
C LEU A 19 -40.45 20.91 -8.80
N LEU A 20 -39.24 21.47 -8.91
CA LEU A 20 -38.92 22.73 -9.61
C LEU A 20 -37.47 22.60 -10.11
N ILE A 21 -37.22 22.17 -11.36
CA ILE A 21 -37.14 22.99 -12.58
C ILE A 21 -36.22 24.21 -12.39
N GLY A 22 -34.98 24.07 -12.87
CA GLY A 22 -34.01 25.14 -13.05
C GLY A 22 -33.19 24.87 -14.31
N LEU A 23 -33.77 25.23 -15.46
CA LEU A 23 -33.13 25.27 -16.77
C LEU A 23 -32.06 26.38 -16.77
N ASN A 24 -30.78 26.02 -16.85
CA ASN A 24 -29.72 26.98 -17.16
C ASN A 24 -29.36 26.87 -18.65
N SER A 25 -30.04 27.66 -19.46
CA SER A 25 -29.66 27.96 -20.84
C SER A 25 -28.54 29.00 -20.86
N GLY A 26 -27.30 28.54 -20.78
CA GLY A 26 -26.12 29.36 -20.99
C GLY A 26 -25.87 29.60 -22.48
N VAL A 27 -26.11 30.84 -22.91
CA VAL A 27 -25.91 31.40 -24.25
C VAL A 27 -24.54 31.05 -24.86
N GLN A 28 -24.56 30.52 -26.08
CA GLN A 28 -23.40 30.40 -26.97
C GLN A 28 -22.93 31.78 -27.43
N ALA A 29 -21.86 32.30 -26.83
CA ALA A 29 -21.06 33.36 -27.42
C ALA A 29 -20.02 32.72 -28.35
N GLN A 30 -20.29 32.73 -29.66
CA GLN A 30 -19.36 32.31 -30.71
C GLN A 30 -18.20 33.30 -30.82
N ARG A 31 -17.16 33.10 -29.98
CA ARG A 31 -15.92 33.88 -30.02
C ARG A 31 -15.07 33.40 -31.20
N ARG A 32 -14.89 34.29 -32.17
CA ARG A 32 -14.04 34.16 -33.36
C ARG A 32 -12.69 33.49 -33.02
N SER A 33 -12.48 32.30 -33.55
CA SER A 33 -11.24 31.53 -33.49
C SER A 33 -10.09 32.34 -34.11
N LYS A 34 -9.09 32.71 -33.29
CA LYS A 34 -7.77 33.11 -33.77
C LYS A 34 -6.98 31.83 -34.08
N PRO A 35 -6.18 31.77 -35.17
CA PRO A 35 -5.39 30.59 -35.48
C PRO A 35 -4.45 30.28 -34.31
N LYS A 36 -4.57 29.06 -33.76
CA LYS A 36 -3.65 28.55 -32.74
C LYS A 36 -2.23 28.56 -33.32
N PRO A 37 -1.23 29.13 -32.63
CA PRO A 37 0.16 28.87 -32.99
C PRO A 37 0.40 27.35 -32.89
N LYS A 38 1.00 26.77 -33.92
CA LYS A 38 1.44 25.36 -33.92
C LYS A 38 2.34 25.16 -32.71
N SER A 39 1.84 24.44 -31.71
CA SER A 39 2.66 23.91 -30.62
C SER A 39 3.78 23.08 -31.23
N LYS A 40 5.03 23.50 -31.01
CA LYS A 40 6.20 22.68 -31.34
C LYS A 40 6.08 21.35 -30.57
N PRO A 41 6.20 20.18 -31.21
CA PRO A 41 6.15 18.91 -30.50
C PRO A 41 7.56 18.55 -30.04
N VAL A 42 8.07 19.16 -28.97
CA VAL A 42 9.43 18.85 -28.50
C VAL A 42 9.51 19.03 -26.99
N VAL A 43 9.10 18.00 -26.21
CA VAL A 43 9.71 17.50 -24.95
C VAL A 43 8.96 16.19 -24.65
N LYS A 44 9.34 15.07 -25.25
CA LYS A 44 8.79 13.75 -24.87
C LYS A 44 9.89 12.73 -24.64
N VAL A 45 10.98 12.80 -25.40
CA VAL A 45 12.09 11.83 -25.25
C VAL A 45 12.82 12.05 -23.92
N ASP A 46 13.18 13.29 -23.58
CA ASP A 46 13.86 13.60 -22.31
C ASP A 46 13.01 13.21 -21.09
N THR A 47 11.70 13.50 -21.13
CA THR A 47 10.79 13.14 -20.02
C THR A 47 10.72 11.63 -19.76
N PHE A 48 10.82 10.79 -20.80
CA PHE A 48 10.80 9.33 -20.61
C PHE A 48 12.09 8.82 -19.98
N VAL A 49 13.24 9.43 -20.28
CA VAL A 49 14.52 9.08 -19.65
C VAL A 49 14.49 9.50 -18.18
N ASP A 50 14.05 10.72 -17.89
CA ASP A 50 13.92 11.24 -16.53
C ASP A 50 12.94 10.39 -15.68
N GLU A 51 11.79 9.99 -16.25
CA GLU A 51 10.79 9.15 -15.58
C GLU A 51 11.35 7.75 -15.25
N ARG A 52 12.15 7.16 -16.15
CA ARG A 52 12.80 5.86 -15.92
C ARG A 52 13.87 5.95 -14.85
N GLU A 53 14.74 6.96 -14.93
CA GLU A 53 15.78 7.15 -13.92
C GLU A 53 15.18 7.36 -12.54
N GLN A 54 14.11 8.16 -12.44
CA GLN A 54 13.39 8.34 -11.19
C GLN A 54 12.70 7.06 -10.72
N GLY A 55 12.07 6.31 -11.63
CA GLY A 55 11.49 5.00 -11.32
C GLY A 55 12.53 4.03 -10.75
N ALA A 56 13.73 3.96 -11.35
CA ALA A 56 14.83 3.15 -10.86
C ALA A 56 15.31 3.59 -9.47
N LYS A 57 15.41 4.89 -9.22
CA LYS A 57 15.72 5.42 -7.89
C LYS A 57 14.67 4.99 -6.86
N ASP A 58 13.39 5.11 -7.20
CA ASP A 58 12.29 4.75 -6.31
C ASP A 58 12.27 3.24 -6.01
N VAL A 59 12.48 2.38 -7.01
CA VAL A 59 12.66 0.93 -6.82
C VAL A 59 13.85 0.65 -5.90
N GLY A 60 15.01 1.28 -6.16
CA GLY A 60 16.21 1.10 -5.36
C GLY A 60 16.06 1.54 -3.90
N ILE A 61 15.26 2.58 -3.64
CA ILE A 61 14.90 2.98 -2.27
C ILE A 61 14.05 1.90 -1.60
N GLN A 62 13.01 1.40 -2.27
CA GLN A 62 12.17 0.35 -1.70
C GLN A 62 12.95 -0.94 -1.45
N LEU A 63 13.81 -1.34 -2.39
CA LEU A 63 14.68 -2.50 -2.23
C LEU A 63 15.53 -2.39 -0.96
N LYS A 64 16.22 -1.26 -0.78
CA LYS A 64 17.03 -1.01 0.43
C LYS A 64 16.20 -1.07 1.71
N ASN A 65 14.99 -0.52 1.70
CA ASN A 65 14.11 -0.52 2.87
C ASN A 65 13.66 -1.94 3.22
N VAL A 66 13.18 -2.71 2.24
CA VAL A 66 12.75 -4.10 2.45
C VAL A 66 13.92 -4.97 2.88
N SER A 67 15.08 -4.89 2.21
CA SER A 67 16.26 -5.69 2.57
C SER A 67 16.76 -5.40 3.99
N LYS A 68 16.82 -4.12 4.39
CA LYS A 68 17.19 -3.75 5.77
C LYS A 68 16.21 -4.31 6.78
N PHE A 69 14.91 -4.22 6.49
CA PHE A 69 13.89 -4.76 7.36
C PHE A 69 14.02 -6.28 7.50
N VAL A 70 14.18 -7.01 6.39
CA VAL A 70 14.35 -8.47 6.41
C VAL A 70 15.62 -8.87 7.17
N PHE A 71 16.72 -8.14 7.00
CA PHE A 71 17.95 -8.38 7.74
C PHE A 71 17.75 -8.27 9.27
N VAL A 72 17.10 -7.19 9.71
CA VAL A 72 16.81 -6.99 11.14
C VAL A 72 15.81 -8.03 11.65
N LEU A 73 14.73 -8.27 10.91
CA LEU A 73 13.70 -9.25 11.28
C LEU A 73 14.29 -10.66 11.40
N GLY A 74 15.18 -11.05 10.48
CA GLY A 74 15.84 -12.36 10.51
C GLY A 74 16.61 -12.63 11.80
N GLY A 75 17.19 -11.60 12.41
CA GLY A 75 17.90 -11.72 13.69
C GLY A 75 16.99 -11.89 14.91
N VAL A 76 15.72 -11.46 14.84
CA VAL A 76 14.81 -11.43 16.00
C VAL A 76 13.58 -12.32 15.87
N ALA A 77 13.23 -12.76 14.66
CA ALA A 77 11.98 -13.46 14.37
C ALA A 77 11.78 -14.72 15.22
N THR A 78 12.79 -15.58 15.29
CA THR A 78 12.73 -16.81 16.09
C THR A 78 12.52 -16.51 17.57
N GLY A 79 13.21 -15.50 18.11
CA GLY A 79 13.05 -15.10 19.51
C GLY A 79 11.65 -14.59 19.83
N ILE A 80 11.02 -13.84 18.92
CA ILE A 80 9.63 -13.39 19.07
C ILE A 80 8.68 -14.59 19.17
N GLU A 81 8.87 -15.58 18.30
CA GLU A 81 8.04 -16.78 18.24
C GLU A 81 8.24 -17.70 19.46
N GLU A 82 9.48 -17.84 19.93
CA GLU A 82 9.81 -18.62 21.13
C GLU A 82 9.19 -17.98 22.38
N ILE A 83 9.33 -16.67 22.55
CA ILE A 83 8.69 -15.97 23.67
C ILE A 83 7.17 -16.13 23.59
N ASP A 84 6.56 -16.13 22.41
CA ASP A 84 5.11 -16.36 22.27
C ASP A 84 4.70 -17.76 22.73
N LYS A 85 5.53 -18.79 22.49
CA LYS A 85 5.33 -20.15 23.01
C LYS A 85 5.48 -20.21 24.54
N ASP A 86 6.47 -19.51 25.09
CA ASP A 86 6.68 -19.44 26.53
C ASP A 86 5.56 -18.69 27.25
N VAL A 87 5.03 -17.62 26.65
CA VAL A 87 3.83 -16.93 27.14
C VAL A 87 2.62 -17.86 27.13
N LYS A 88 2.38 -18.59 26.04
CA LYS A 88 1.25 -19.54 25.93
C LYS A 88 1.34 -20.69 26.93
N SER A 89 2.56 -21.09 27.30
CA SER A 89 2.80 -22.16 28.29
C SER A 89 2.96 -21.66 29.73
N GLY A 90 2.79 -20.35 29.97
CA GLY A 90 2.90 -19.76 31.32
C GLY A 90 4.32 -19.69 31.88
N LYS A 91 5.35 -19.87 31.04
CA LYS A 91 6.77 -19.87 31.41
C LYS A 91 7.40 -18.48 31.35
N ALA A 92 6.82 -17.57 30.58
CA ALA A 92 7.33 -16.20 30.45
C ALA A 92 6.80 -15.28 31.57
N SER A 93 7.63 -14.33 31.99
CA SER A 93 7.18 -13.25 32.89
C SER A 93 6.25 -12.28 32.15
N ARG A 94 5.36 -11.59 32.90
CA ARG A 94 4.46 -10.59 32.33
C ARG A 94 5.22 -9.48 31.59
N ALA A 95 6.33 -9.00 32.16
CA ALA A 95 7.16 -7.98 31.54
C ALA A 95 7.76 -8.45 30.20
N LEU A 96 8.12 -9.73 30.07
CA LEU A 96 8.61 -10.30 28.82
C LEU A 96 7.48 -10.45 27.79
N ALA A 97 6.29 -10.85 28.23
CA ALA A 97 5.10 -10.93 27.38
C ALA A 97 4.74 -9.57 26.78
N ASP A 98 4.73 -8.52 27.60
CA ASP A 98 4.38 -7.15 27.19
C ASP A 98 5.41 -6.60 26.18
N LYS A 99 6.71 -6.82 26.43
CA LYS A 99 7.77 -6.46 25.47
C LYS A 99 7.63 -7.18 24.14
N ASN A 100 7.34 -8.49 24.18
CA ASN A 100 7.14 -9.26 22.96
C ASN A 100 5.94 -8.76 22.16
N ALA A 101 4.83 -8.45 22.84
CA ALA A 101 3.67 -7.84 22.19
C ALA A 101 3.99 -6.51 21.51
N SER A 102 4.83 -5.66 22.12
CA SER A 102 5.33 -4.44 21.49
C SER A 102 6.11 -4.73 20.22
N PHE A 103 7.10 -5.65 20.27
CA PHE A 103 7.89 -6.01 19.10
C PHE A 103 7.05 -6.54 17.96
N LYS A 104 6.07 -7.41 18.25
CA LYS A 104 5.12 -7.92 17.24
C LYS A 104 4.38 -6.76 16.55
N ASN A 105 3.87 -5.81 17.33
CA ASN A 105 3.16 -4.65 16.81
C ASN A 105 4.06 -3.75 15.95
N ASP A 106 5.31 -3.55 16.36
CA ASP A 106 6.26 -2.71 15.61
C ASP A 106 6.67 -3.36 14.29
N VAL A 107 6.84 -4.69 14.28
CA VAL A 107 7.04 -5.47 13.06
C VAL A 107 5.86 -5.32 12.10
N ILE A 108 4.63 -5.52 12.57
CA ILE A 108 3.42 -5.39 11.73
C ILE A 108 3.28 -3.97 11.18
N LYS A 109 3.50 -2.93 12.00
CA LYS A 109 3.48 -1.53 11.56
C LYS A 109 4.53 -1.27 10.47
N SER A 110 5.72 -1.83 10.62
CA SER A 110 6.80 -1.69 9.66
C SER A 110 6.46 -2.35 8.32
N ILE A 111 5.87 -3.54 8.34
CA ILE A 111 5.40 -4.22 7.12
C ILE A 111 4.34 -3.38 6.40
N ARG A 112 3.39 -2.80 7.14
CA ARG A 112 2.37 -1.90 6.57
C ARG A 112 2.98 -0.65 5.93
N ALA A 113 4.00 -0.07 6.56
CA ALA A 113 4.71 1.08 6.01
C ALA A 113 5.46 0.71 4.71
N LEU A 114 6.12 -0.45 4.66
CA LEU A 114 6.73 -0.97 3.43
C LEU A 114 5.67 -1.17 2.35
N ARG A 115 4.54 -1.81 2.69
CA ARG A 115 3.43 -2.03 1.76
C ARG A 115 2.93 -0.71 1.15
N ALA A 116 2.78 0.35 1.93
CA ALA A 116 2.37 1.65 1.41
C ALA A 116 3.35 2.20 0.36
N GLY A 117 4.65 2.04 0.58
CA GLY A 117 5.68 2.40 -0.40
C GLY A 117 5.58 1.58 -1.68
N LEU A 118 5.34 0.27 -1.57
CA LEU A 118 5.22 -0.65 -2.70
C LEU A 118 3.92 -0.46 -3.48
N VAL A 119 2.81 -0.10 -2.82
CA VAL A 119 1.56 0.29 -3.50
C VAL A 119 1.79 1.51 -4.38
N LYS A 120 2.44 2.55 -3.84
CA LYS A 120 2.79 3.74 -4.63
C LYS A 120 3.66 3.36 -5.83
N LEU A 121 4.65 2.51 -5.62
CA LEU A 121 5.55 2.04 -6.68
C LEU A 121 4.78 1.31 -7.79
N GLU A 122 3.92 0.35 -7.47
CA GLU A 122 3.15 -0.37 -8.48
C GLU A 122 2.20 0.58 -9.25
N VAL A 123 1.58 1.54 -8.55
CA VAL A 123 0.75 2.57 -9.20
C VAL A 123 1.55 3.39 -10.20
N ASP A 124 2.77 3.80 -9.84
CA ASP A 124 3.66 4.54 -10.74
C ASP A 124 4.00 3.72 -12.00
N PHE A 125 4.30 2.42 -11.85
CA PHE A 125 4.58 1.54 -13.00
C PHE A 125 3.37 1.35 -13.92
N ARG A 126 2.15 1.36 -13.37
CA ARG A 126 0.91 1.26 -14.15
C ARG A 126 0.58 2.55 -14.88
N THR A 127 0.80 3.69 -14.23
CA THR A 127 0.34 4.99 -14.69
C THR A 127 1.34 5.72 -15.59
N LYS A 128 2.66 5.60 -15.32
CA LYS A 128 3.71 6.27 -16.09
C LYS A 128 4.06 5.47 -17.35
N PRO A 129 3.87 6.02 -18.57
CA PRO A 129 4.13 5.30 -19.81
C PRO A 129 5.57 4.77 -19.93
N ALA A 130 6.54 5.51 -19.40
CA ALA A 130 7.95 5.14 -19.47
C ALA A 130 8.31 3.90 -18.63
N LEU A 131 7.50 3.58 -17.60
CA LEU A 131 7.71 2.46 -16.68
C LEU A 131 6.88 1.21 -17.01
N ARG A 132 5.84 1.33 -17.84
CA ARG A 132 4.96 0.22 -18.21
C ARG A 132 5.66 -1.04 -18.73
N PRO A 133 6.75 -0.96 -19.53
CA PRO A 133 7.45 -2.17 -20.00
C PRO A 133 7.96 -3.07 -18.86
N TYR A 134 8.21 -2.50 -17.69
CA TYR A 134 8.76 -3.20 -16.52
C TYR A 134 7.68 -3.64 -15.52
N LEU A 135 6.40 -3.38 -15.82
CA LEU A 135 5.28 -3.65 -14.91
C LEU A 135 5.19 -5.13 -14.55
N THR A 136 5.47 -6.04 -15.48
CA THR A 136 5.42 -7.49 -15.27
C THR A 136 6.28 -7.96 -14.10
N ASN A 137 7.37 -7.26 -13.81
CA ASN A 137 8.31 -7.64 -12.74
C ASN A 137 7.89 -7.07 -11.38
N VAL A 138 7.18 -5.94 -11.36
CA VAL A 138 6.62 -5.34 -10.13
C VAL A 138 5.23 -5.91 -9.82
N GLN A 139 4.56 -6.53 -10.79
CA GLN A 139 3.18 -6.97 -10.62
C GLN A 139 3.03 -8.00 -9.48
N GLY A 140 1.99 -7.80 -8.66
CA GLY A 140 1.69 -8.67 -7.52
C GLY A 140 2.58 -8.41 -6.29
N ILE A 141 3.47 -7.42 -6.33
CA ILE A 141 4.30 -7.06 -5.17
C ILE A 141 3.45 -6.64 -3.95
N ILE A 142 2.28 -6.04 -4.20
CA ILE A 142 1.32 -5.69 -3.16
C ILE A 142 0.77 -6.95 -2.47
N ASP A 143 0.46 -7.99 -3.25
CA ASP A 143 -0.08 -9.25 -2.74
C ASP A 143 0.99 -10.03 -1.98
N ASP A 144 2.22 -10.05 -2.47
CA ASP A 144 3.34 -10.70 -1.78
C ASP A 144 3.62 -10.03 -0.43
N THR A 145 3.56 -8.70 -0.38
CA THR A 145 3.68 -7.95 0.89
C THR A 145 2.47 -8.16 1.81
N ALA A 146 1.27 -8.34 1.24
CA ALA A 146 0.08 -8.71 2.00
C ALA A 146 0.25 -10.06 2.69
N ARG A 147 0.78 -11.06 1.98
CA ARG A 147 1.07 -12.38 2.56
C ARG A 147 2.07 -12.28 3.71
N ALA A 148 3.11 -11.46 3.56
CA ALA A 148 4.04 -11.21 4.64
C ALA A 148 3.37 -10.59 5.88
N GLU A 149 2.45 -9.64 5.68
CA GLU A 149 1.65 -9.04 6.76
C GLU A 149 0.78 -10.09 7.44
N ASP A 150 0.08 -10.93 6.68
CA ASP A 150 -0.77 -12.01 7.19
C ASP A 150 0.04 -13.05 7.98
N SER A 151 1.23 -13.41 7.51
CA SER A 151 2.17 -14.26 8.24
C SER A 151 2.57 -13.64 9.58
N ALA A 152 2.88 -12.34 9.63
CA ALA A 152 3.21 -11.65 10.87
C ALA A 152 2.02 -11.55 11.83
N LEU A 153 0.81 -11.26 11.32
CA LEU A 153 -0.43 -11.24 12.10
C LEU A 153 -0.75 -12.62 12.71
N ALA A 154 -0.42 -13.68 11.99
CA ALA A 154 -0.55 -15.06 12.48
C ALA A 154 0.58 -15.47 13.45
N GLY A 155 1.49 -14.56 13.80
CA GLY A 155 2.63 -14.84 14.68
C GLY A 155 3.74 -15.66 14.04
N ARG A 156 3.77 -15.79 12.69
CA ARG A 156 4.81 -16.48 11.92
C ARG A 156 5.80 -15.46 11.34
N PHE A 157 6.62 -14.88 12.21
CA PHE A 157 7.57 -13.81 11.84
C PHE A 157 8.71 -14.30 10.97
N ASN A 158 9.17 -15.54 11.16
CA ASN A 158 10.18 -16.14 10.29
C ASN A 158 9.63 -16.31 8.87
N GLN A 159 8.39 -16.79 8.75
CA GLN A 159 7.73 -16.91 7.45
C GLN A 159 7.47 -15.54 6.82
N SER A 160 7.03 -14.55 7.60
CA SER A 160 6.86 -13.18 7.12
C SER A 160 8.13 -12.61 6.49
N GLY A 161 9.29 -12.83 7.11
CA GLY A 161 10.58 -12.45 6.54
C GLY A 161 10.88 -13.14 5.20
N LYS A 162 10.57 -14.44 5.08
CA LYS A 162 10.71 -15.19 3.82
C LYS A 162 9.76 -14.69 2.74
N ASP A 163 8.52 -14.37 3.09
CA ASP A 163 7.55 -13.81 2.15
C ASP A 163 8.04 -12.46 1.59
N LEU A 164 8.74 -11.65 2.39
CA LEU A 164 9.37 -10.40 1.95
C LEU A 164 10.63 -10.60 1.10
N LEU A 165 11.29 -11.76 1.13
CA LEU A 165 12.41 -12.02 0.21
C LEU A 165 11.94 -12.09 -1.24
N ILE A 166 10.72 -12.59 -1.49
CA ILE A 166 10.11 -12.57 -2.83
C ILE A 166 9.97 -11.13 -3.35
N VAL A 167 9.62 -10.20 -2.46
CA VAL A 167 9.54 -8.77 -2.76
C VAL A 167 10.94 -8.20 -3.11
N VAL A 168 11.97 -8.60 -2.37
CA VAL A 168 13.37 -8.22 -2.65
C VAL A 168 13.83 -8.72 -4.03
N GLU A 169 13.51 -9.96 -4.38
CA GLU A 169 13.83 -10.57 -5.67
C GLU A 169 13.19 -9.76 -6.81
N LYS A 170 11.88 -9.53 -6.76
CA LYS A 170 11.16 -8.73 -7.77
C LYS A 170 11.75 -7.33 -7.94
N LEU A 171 12.00 -6.61 -6.85
CA LEU A 171 12.60 -5.28 -6.92
C LEU A 171 14.01 -5.30 -7.52
N THR A 172 14.76 -6.37 -7.28
CA THR A 172 16.08 -6.58 -7.86
C THR A 172 15.98 -6.82 -9.37
N ASP A 173 15.09 -7.72 -9.80
CA ASP A 173 14.87 -8.04 -11.21
C ASP A 173 14.48 -6.79 -12.02
N VAL A 174 13.61 -5.95 -11.44
CA VAL A 174 13.21 -4.67 -12.05
C VAL A 174 14.41 -3.75 -12.27
N LEU A 175 15.32 -3.63 -11.28
CA LEU A 175 16.53 -2.81 -11.41
C LEU A 175 17.53 -3.35 -12.41
N VAL A 176 17.58 -4.68 -12.59
CA VAL A 176 18.45 -5.32 -13.58
C VAL A 176 17.96 -5.02 -15.00
N GLU A 177 16.65 -4.93 -15.20
CA GLU A 177 16.06 -4.66 -16.53
C GLU A 177 15.99 -3.18 -16.90
N MET A 178 16.00 -2.27 -15.91
CA MET A 178 15.98 -0.84 -16.19
C MET A 178 17.40 -0.35 -16.57
N PRO A 179 17.57 0.22 -17.78
CA PRO A 179 18.85 0.70 -18.27
C PRO A 179 19.28 2.05 -17.65
#